data_AF-A0A3M0YJP0-F1
#
_entry.id   AF-A0A3M0YJP0-F1
#
_cell.length_a   1.000
_cell.length_b   1.000
_cell.length_c   1.000
_cell.angle_alpha   90.00
_cell.angle_beta   90.00
_cell.angle_gamma   90.00
#
_symmetry.space_group_name_H-M   'P 1'
#
loop_
_entity.id
_entity.type
_entity.pdbx_description
1 polymer ?
#
loop_
_entity_poly.entity_id
_entity_poly.type
_entity_poly.pdbx_seq_one_letter_code
_entity_poly.pdbx_strand_id
1 'polypeptide(L)'
;MTEKPLERRLQTGLHITRRNDPLREITLKRLYEGIRHSKEPLRDAIEQLRAVKSVDENQYRQMKTGLPYFVCGVFHPPVRRLENLAAMHYLLLDLDHLGHIDTTPHQLRQRLRADERLVMDFVSPGGDGLKLLFALSEPVFDAELFRRLYKWFALQFAEQYGLQEVVDMRTHDPTRACFLSADPEARLNEQAVPVDVAAFRAALEDGQLRQIETRAREVTAQRPAEPKQDAHKGPDDETLRKIKE
;
A
#
# COMPACT_ATOMS: atom_id res chain seq x y z
N MET A 1 4.71 6.11 29.81
CA MET A 1 3.71 5.13 29.33
C MET A 1 3.97 4.95 27.85
N THR A 2 4.43 3.79 27.42
CA THR A 2 4.63 3.47 26.00
C THR A 2 3.26 3.35 25.34
N GLU A 3 2.99 4.20 24.34
CA GLU A 3 1.76 4.15 23.54
C GLU A 3 1.62 2.76 22.91
N LYS A 4 0.42 2.16 22.96
CA LYS A 4 0.21 0.84 22.38
C LYS A 4 0.47 0.90 20.86
N PRO A 5 1.06 -0.12 20.23
CA PRO A 5 1.40 -0.08 18.80
C PRO A 5 0.26 0.37 17.87
N LEU A 6 -0.98 0.01 18.18
CA LEU A 6 -2.18 0.34 17.39
C LEU A 6 -2.80 1.72 17.70
N GLU A 7 -2.34 2.39 18.76
CA GLU A 7 -2.75 3.76 19.10
C GLU A 7 -1.86 4.79 18.38
N ARG A 8 -0.73 4.36 17.82
CA ARG A 8 0.23 5.21 17.12
C ARG A 8 -0.40 5.86 15.89
N ARG A 9 -0.06 7.13 15.69
CA ARG A 9 -0.64 7.96 14.61
C ARG A 9 -0.01 7.66 13.26
N LEU A 10 -0.82 7.82 12.23
CA LEU A 10 -0.43 7.88 10.83
C LEU A 10 -0.48 9.34 10.37
N GLN A 11 -0.01 9.60 9.16
CA GLN A 11 -0.16 10.90 8.52
C GLN A 11 -0.87 10.78 7.16
N THR A 12 -1.65 11.80 6.80
CA THR A 12 -2.41 11.88 5.55
C THR A 12 -2.17 13.20 4.83
N GLY A 13 -2.18 13.16 3.50
CA GLY A 13 -2.12 14.32 2.61
C GLY A 13 -3.24 14.30 1.58
N LEU A 14 -3.41 15.40 0.87
CA LEU A 14 -4.53 15.60 -0.06
C LEU A 14 -4.09 15.66 -1.52
N HIS A 15 -2.87 16.15 -1.80
CA HIS A 15 -2.43 16.47 -3.15
C HIS A 15 -1.01 15.94 -3.38
N ILE A 16 -0.87 14.67 -3.75
CA ILE A 16 0.43 14.00 -3.85
C ILE A 16 1.41 14.69 -4.82
N THR A 17 0.90 15.38 -5.84
CA THR A 17 1.68 16.09 -6.86
C THR A 17 2.07 17.50 -6.44
N ARG A 18 1.45 18.05 -5.39
CA ARG A 18 1.78 19.36 -4.86
C ARG A 18 3.14 19.29 -4.15
N ARG A 19 4.05 20.17 -4.55
CA ARG A 19 5.32 20.34 -3.83
C ARG A 19 5.04 20.73 -2.38
N ASN A 20 5.64 19.98 -1.45
CA ASN A 20 5.47 20.16 -0.02
C ASN A 20 4.01 20.08 0.45
N ASP A 21 3.22 19.16 -0.12
CA ASP A 21 1.89 18.87 0.39
C ASP A 21 1.95 18.58 1.91
N PRO A 22 1.29 19.41 2.74
CA PRO A 22 1.40 19.29 4.19
C PRO A 22 0.63 18.07 4.66
N LEU A 23 1.28 17.27 5.48
CA LEU A 23 0.71 16.10 6.13
C LEU A 23 -0.04 16.49 7.39
N ARG A 24 -1.11 15.76 7.69
CA ARG A 24 -1.90 15.89 8.93
C ARG A 24 -1.94 14.57 9.64
N GLU A 25 -1.91 14.59 10.96
CA GLU A 25 -2.08 13.38 11.74
C GLU A 25 -3.49 12.79 11.57
N ILE A 26 -3.55 11.46 11.54
CA ILE A 26 -4.79 10.69 11.53
C ILE A 26 -4.61 9.45 12.39
N THR A 27 -5.65 9.06 13.13
CA THR A 27 -5.66 7.79 13.83
C THR A 27 -6.01 6.67 12.87
N LEU A 28 -5.51 5.46 13.14
CA LEU A 28 -5.84 4.28 12.34
C LEU A 28 -7.36 4.06 12.24
N LYS A 29 -8.09 4.21 13.34
CA LYS A 29 -9.56 4.10 13.36
C LYS A 29 -10.24 5.12 12.43
N ARG A 30 -9.80 6.38 12.43
CA ARG A 30 -10.36 7.40 11.53
C ARG A 30 -10.02 7.13 10.07
N LEU A 31 -8.81 6.64 9.79
CA LEU A 31 -8.43 6.22 8.44
C LEU A 31 -9.34 5.09 7.95
N TYR A 32 -9.52 4.06 8.78
CA TYR A 32 -10.42 2.94 8.52
C TYR A 32 -11.86 3.40 8.28
N GLU A 33 -12.42 4.24 9.14
CA GLU A 33 -13.77 4.80 8.98
C GLU A 33 -13.90 5.57 7.66
N GLY A 34 -12.87 6.32 7.27
CA GLY A 34 -12.84 7.06 6.00
C GLY A 34 -12.80 6.17 4.75
N ILE A 35 -12.27 4.95 4.85
CA ILE A 35 -12.22 3.96 3.75
C ILE A 35 -13.51 3.13 3.72
N ARG A 36 -14.01 2.68 4.88
CA ARG A 36 -15.20 1.83 4.99
C ARG A 36 -16.50 2.61 4.77
N HIS A 37 -16.56 3.81 5.31
CA HIS A 37 -17.72 4.71 5.26
C HIS A 37 -17.35 5.98 4.50
N SER A 38 -16.72 5.81 3.33
CA SER A 38 -16.26 6.91 2.49
C SER A 38 -17.40 7.88 2.16
N LYS A 39 -17.08 9.17 2.26
CA LYS A 39 -17.97 10.25 1.82
C LYS A 39 -18.15 10.20 0.30
N GLU A 40 -19.27 10.72 -0.18
CA GLU A 40 -19.65 10.70 -1.59
C GLU A 40 -18.54 11.16 -2.54
N PRO A 41 -17.82 12.28 -2.29
CA PRO A 41 -16.78 12.72 -3.22
C PRO A 41 -15.64 11.71 -3.43
N LEU A 42 -15.26 10.95 -2.39
CA LEU A 42 -14.25 9.91 -2.51
C LEU A 42 -14.82 8.67 -3.20
N ARG A 43 -16.05 8.27 -2.85
CA ARG A 43 -16.72 7.13 -3.47
C ARG A 43 -16.88 7.33 -4.98
N ASP A 44 -17.39 8.49 -5.39
CA ASP A 44 -17.61 8.82 -6.79
C ASP A 44 -16.28 8.88 -7.57
N ALA A 45 -15.24 9.46 -6.97
CA ALA A 45 -13.90 9.47 -7.57
C ALA A 45 -13.34 8.05 -7.78
N ILE A 46 -13.59 7.12 -6.84
CA ILE A 46 -13.16 5.72 -6.95
C ILE A 46 -13.98 4.98 -8.01
N GLU A 47 -15.29 5.19 -8.08
CA GLU A 47 -16.16 4.59 -9.11
C GLU A 47 -15.74 5.04 -10.52
N GLN A 48 -15.55 6.35 -10.71
CA GLN A 48 -15.04 6.90 -11.97
C GLN A 48 -13.68 6.33 -12.35
N LEU A 49 -12.76 6.24 -11.38
CA LEU A 49 -11.43 5.70 -11.58
C LEU A 49 -11.45 4.22 -11.98
N ARG A 50 -12.36 3.42 -11.42
CA ARG A 50 -12.54 2.01 -11.81
C ARG A 50 -13.14 1.88 -13.22
N ALA A 51 -14.10 2.72 -13.58
CA ALA A 51 -14.69 2.74 -14.92
C ALA A 51 -13.66 3.11 -16.01
N VAL A 52 -12.79 4.08 -15.72
CA VAL A 52 -11.74 4.52 -16.65
C VAL A 52 -10.64 3.47 -16.81
N LYS A 53 -10.32 2.70 -15.77
CA LYS A 53 -9.23 1.71 -15.79
C LYS A 53 -9.34 0.69 -16.93
N SER A 54 -10.55 0.26 -17.28
CA SER A 54 -10.75 -0.72 -18.37
C SER A 54 -10.67 -0.12 -19.77
N VAL A 55 -10.66 1.21 -19.88
CA VAL A 55 -10.73 1.95 -21.16
C VAL A 55 -9.41 2.68 -21.46
N ASP A 56 -8.87 3.39 -20.47
CA ASP A 56 -7.65 4.19 -20.61
C ASP A 56 -6.80 4.13 -19.33
N GLU A 57 -5.74 3.32 -19.36
CA GLU A 57 -4.82 3.16 -18.24
C GLU A 57 -4.01 4.43 -17.93
N ASN A 58 -3.74 5.27 -18.93
CA ASN A 58 -3.00 6.52 -18.73
C ASN A 58 -3.86 7.55 -18.01
N GLN A 59 -5.11 7.69 -18.45
CA GLN A 59 -6.09 8.54 -17.77
C GLN A 59 -6.35 8.03 -16.35
N TYR A 60 -6.47 6.71 -16.14
CA TYR A 60 -6.55 6.09 -14.82
C TYR A 60 -5.38 6.53 -13.93
N ARG A 61 -4.14 6.41 -14.41
CA ARG A 61 -2.94 6.80 -13.65
C ARG A 61 -2.96 8.27 -13.29
N GLN A 62 -3.36 9.14 -14.22
CA GLN A 62 -3.47 10.57 -13.97
C GLN A 62 -4.54 10.89 -12.90
N MET A 63 -5.76 10.35 -13.05
CA MET A 63 -6.86 10.56 -12.12
C MET A 63 -6.53 10.06 -10.72
N LYS A 64 -5.83 8.92 -10.60
CA LYS A 64 -5.40 8.35 -9.32
C LYS A 64 -4.57 9.33 -8.49
N THR A 65 -3.78 10.20 -9.13
CA THR A 65 -2.98 11.21 -8.42
C THR A 65 -3.82 12.32 -7.78
N GLY A 66 -5.09 12.44 -8.15
CA GLY A 66 -6.05 13.36 -7.52
C GLY A 66 -6.65 12.82 -6.21
N LEU A 67 -6.44 11.55 -5.88
CA LEU A 67 -6.94 10.96 -4.63
C LEU A 67 -6.13 11.45 -3.41
N PRO A 68 -6.79 11.65 -2.25
CA PRO A 68 -6.08 11.76 -0.98
C PRO A 68 -5.25 10.50 -0.70
N TYR A 69 -4.27 10.62 0.18
CA TYR A 69 -3.36 9.51 0.52
C TYR A 69 -2.99 9.50 2.01
N PHE A 70 -2.47 8.38 2.47
CA PHE A 70 -1.80 8.27 3.77
C PHE A 70 -0.39 7.71 3.61
N VAL A 71 0.41 7.86 4.65
CA VAL A 71 1.78 7.32 4.75
C VAL A 71 1.90 6.55 6.06
N CYS A 72 2.69 5.48 6.04
CA CYS A 72 2.93 4.64 7.23
C CYS A 72 3.99 5.23 8.18
N GLY A 73 4.74 6.22 7.69
CA GLY A 73 5.71 6.98 8.46
C GLY A 73 5.12 8.27 9.05
N VAL A 74 5.73 8.73 10.12
CA VAL A 74 5.55 10.07 10.69
C VAL A 74 6.72 10.93 10.23
N PHE A 75 6.41 12.14 9.76
CA PHE A 75 7.37 13.10 9.24
C PHE A 75 7.37 14.39 10.06
N HIS A 76 8.57 14.93 10.31
CA HIS A 76 8.77 16.23 10.95
C HIS A 76 9.94 17.00 10.29
N PRO A 77 9.70 18.15 9.63
CA PRO A 77 8.41 18.78 9.34
C PRO A 77 7.42 17.86 8.62
N PRO A 78 6.09 18.09 8.73
CA PRO A 78 5.05 17.19 8.23
C PRO A 78 4.92 17.27 6.70
N VAL A 79 5.97 16.85 6.01
CA VAL A 79 6.07 16.79 4.55
C VAL A 79 6.79 15.49 4.22
N ARG A 80 6.24 14.74 3.26
CA ARG A 80 6.71 13.41 2.84
C ARG A 80 8.07 13.48 2.12
N ARG A 81 9.14 13.63 2.89
CA ARG A 81 10.54 13.61 2.44
C ARG A 81 11.33 12.69 3.34
N LEU A 82 12.31 12.00 2.77
CA LEU A 82 13.13 11.06 3.52
C LEU A 82 13.91 11.76 4.65
N GLU A 83 14.40 12.97 4.40
CA GLU A 83 15.09 13.82 5.39
C GLU A 83 14.19 14.23 6.58
N ASN A 84 12.87 14.20 6.40
CA ASN A 84 11.90 14.52 7.43
C ASN A 84 11.39 13.26 8.15
N LEU A 85 11.83 12.05 7.79
CA LEU A 85 11.35 10.83 8.41
C LEU A 85 11.68 10.84 9.90
N ALA A 86 10.64 10.84 10.73
CA ALA A 86 10.77 10.78 12.17
C ALA A 86 10.66 9.34 12.69
N ALA A 87 9.69 8.56 12.19
CA ALA A 87 9.54 7.15 12.57
C ALA A 87 8.62 6.40 11.60
N MET A 88 8.81 5.09 11.47
CA MET A 88 7.87 4.15 10.86
C MET A 88 7.15 3.37 11.95
N HIS A 89 5.82 3.32 11.87
CA HIS A 89 4.99 2.59 12.84
C HIS A 89 4.24 1.42 12.23
N TYR A 90 4.04 1.45 10.92
CA TYR A 90 3.30 0.46 10.17
C TYR A 90 4.08 0.06 8.91
N LEU A 91 3.75 -1.11 8.38
CA LEU A 91 4.10 -1.52 7.03
C LEU A 91 2.81 -1.75 6.25
N LEU A 92 2.85 -1.51 4.95
CA LEU A 92 1.73 -1.73 4.05
C LEU A 92 2.17 -2.65 2.91
N LEU A 93 1.67 -3.88 2.90
CA LEU A 93 1.82 -4.75 1.75
C LEU A 93 0.76 -4.38 0.70
N ASP A 94 1.20 -4.28 -0.55
CA ASP A 94 0.33 -4.12 -1.70
C ASP A 94 0.27 -5.45 -2.44
N LEU A 95 -0.94 -5.99 -2.61
CA LEU A 95 -1.18 -7.14 -3.46
C LEU A 95 -1.88 -6.63 -4.71
N ASP A 96 -1.19 -6.66 -5.84
CA ASP A 96 -1.74 -6.23 -7.13
C ASP A 96 -1.97 -7.45 -8.04
N HIS A 97 -2.85 -7.27 -9.03
CA HIS A 97 -3.14 -8.29 -10.04
C HIS A 97 -3.60 -9.64 -9.47
N LEU A 98 -4.55 -9.60 -8.53
CA LEU A 98 -5.11 -10.79 -7.89
C LEU A 98 -5.75 -11.79 -8.87
N GLY A 99 -5.96 -11.42 -10.13
CA GLY A 99 -6.40 -12.33 -11.19
C GLY A 99 -5.36 -13.38 -11.61
N HIS A 100 -4.09 -13.27 -11.19
CA HIS A 100 -3.05 -14.26 -11.52
C HIS A 100 -3.03 -15.48 -10.59
N ILE A 101 -3.69 -15.40 -9.42
CA ILE A 101 -3.72 -16.51 -8.48
C ILE A 101 -5.00 -17.34 -8.64
N ASP A 102 -4.90 -18.65 -8.39
CA ASP A 102 -6.01 -19.59 -8.44
C ASP A 102 -6.87 -19.53 -7.16
N THR A 103 -7.34 -18.33 -6.82
CA THR A 103 -8.24 -18.08 -5.67
C THR A 103 -9.00 -16.77 -5.91
N THR A 104 -10.29 -16.75 -5.60
CA THR A 104 -11.07 -15.52 -5.73
C THR A 104 -10.59 -14.45 -4.74
N PRO A 105 -10.62 -13.15 -5.09
CA PRO A 105 -10.22 -12.08 -4.16
C PRO A 105 -10.95 -12.14 -2.81
N HIS A 106 -12.22 -12.52 -2.80
CA HIS A 106 -13.02 -12.69 -1.59
C HIS A 106 -12.49 -13.83 -0.70
N GLN A 107 -12.24 -15.02 -1.26
CA GLN A 107 -11.68 -16.15 -0.51
C GLN A 107 -10.28 -15.85 0.02
N LEU A 108 -9.43 -15.22 -0.80
CA LEU A 108 -8.11 -14.79 -0.37
C LEU A 108 -8.23 -13.84 0.83
N ARG A 109 -9.09 -12.83 0.72
CA ARG A 109 -9.32 -11.83 1.77
C ARG A 109 -9.79 -12.49 3.08
N GLN A 110 -10.71 -13.45 3.01
CA GLN A 110 -11.15 -14.22 4.18
C GLN A 110 -10.01 -15.03 4.80
N ARG A 111 -9.17 -15.68 3.99
CA ARG A 111 -8.00 -16.43 4.45
C ARG A 111 -6.99 -15.52 5.16
N LEU A 112 -6.66 -14.38 4.56
CA LEU A 112 -5.70 -13.43 5.14
C LEU A 112 -6.21 -12.79 6.42
N ARG A 113 -7.53 -12.66 6.57
CA ARG A 113 -8.20 -12.18 7.79
C ARG A 113 -8.07 -13.09 9.00
N ALA A 114 -7.61 -14.33 8.81
CA ALA A 114 -7.24 -15.22 9.89
C ALA A 114 -5.84 -14.93 10.44
N ASP A 115 -5.02 -14.15 9.72
CA ASP A 115 -3.71 -13.72 10.22
C ASP A 115 -3.88 -12.74 11.38
N GLU A 116 -3.44 -13.13 12.57
CA GLU A 116 -3.54 -12.28 13.76
C GLU A 116 -2.74 -10.98 13.65
N ARG A 117 -1.75 -10.90 12.75
CA ARG A 117 -0.92 -9.71 12.57
C ARG A 117 -1.58 -8.66 11.68
N LEU A 118 -2.57 -9.06 10.88
CA LEU A 118 -3.25 -8.16 9.96
C LEU A 118 -4.06 -7.14 10.73
N VAL A 119 -3.66 -5.87 10.62
CA VAL A 119 -4.28 -4.74 11.31
C VAL A 119 -5.49 -4.24 10.53
N MET A 120 -5.30 -4.00 9.23
CA MET A 120 -6.36 -3.48 8.38
C MET A 120 -6.20 -4.02 6.97
N ASP A 121 -7.31 -4.37 6.33
CA ASP A 121 -7.35 -4.70 4.92
C ASP A 121 -8.40 -3.88 4.16
N PHE A 122 -8.07 -3.49 2.93
CA PHE A 122 -9.02 -2.83 2.04
C PHE A 122 -8.65 -3.01 0.56
N VAL A 123 -9.65 -3.02 -0.30
CA VAL A 123 -9.48 -3.11 -1.76
C VAL A 123 -8.82 -1.84 -2.29
N SER A 124 -7.81 -2.00 -3.16
CA SER A 124 -7.08 -0.90 -3.78
C SER A 124 -8.01 0.01 -4.61
N PRO A 125 -7.62 1.26 -4.91
CA PRO A 125 -8.46 2.17 -5.70
C PRO A 125 -8.92 1.57 -7.04
N GLY A 126 -8.04 0.78 -7.69
CA GLY A 126 -8.32 0.12 -8.97
C GLY A 126 -9.30 -1.05 -8.91
N GLY A 127 -9.64 -1.57 -7.72
CA GLY A 127 -10.61 -2.66 -7.55
C GLY A 127 -10.08 -4.08 -7.72
N ASP A 128 -8.83 -4.26 -8.16
CA ASP A 128 -8.21 -5.54 -8.53
C ASP A 128 -7.02 -5.94 -7.63
N GLY A 129 -6.78 -5.15 -6.58
CA GLY A 129 -5.72 -5.39 -5.60
C GLY A 129 -6.24 -5.26 -4.17
N LEU A 130 -5.43 -5.73 -3.22
CA LEU A 130 -5.72 -5.69 -1.79
C LEU A 130 -4.55 -5.06 -1.04
N LYS A 131 -4.84 -4.12 -0.14
CA LYS A 131 -3.85 -3.46 0.70
C LYS A 131 -3.95 -4.02 2.11
N LEU A 132 -2.80 -4.41 2.67
CA LEU A 132 -2.70 -5.05 3.97
C LEU A 132 -1.79 -4.22 4.87
N LEU A 133 -2.34 -3.64 5.93
CA LEU A 133 -1.60 -2.87 6.91
C LEU A 133 -1.23 -3.76 8.09
N PHE A 134 0.01 -3.62 8.58
CA PHE A 134 0.50 -4.29 9.79
C PHE A 134 1.21 -3.29 10.69
N ALA A 135 1.08 -3.44 12.00
CA ALA A 135 1.76 -2.59 12.98
C ALA A 135 3.12 -3.17 13.35
N LEU A 136 4.09 -2.32 13.63
CA LEU A 136 5.41 -2.72 14.13
C LEU A 136 5.40 -2.77 15.66
N SER A 137 6.03 -3.78 16.27
CA SER A 137 6.14 -3.88 17.73
C SER A 137 6.81 -2.65 18.36
N GLU A 138 7.84 -2.13 17.68
CA GLU A 138 8.53 -0.88 18.00
C GLU A 138 8.65 0.05 16.78
N PRO A 139 8.76 1.38 16.97
CA PRO A 139 9.02 2.30 15.86
C PRO A 139 10.39 2.03 15.23
N VAL A 140 10.47 2.15 13.90
CA VAL A 140 11.73 2.08 13.15
C VAL A 140 12.09 3.48 12.66
N PHE A 141 13.24 3.98 13.10
CA PHE A 141 13.71 5.34 12.79
C PHE A 141 14.62 5.38 11.56
N ASP A 142 15.36 4.30 11.30
CA ASP A 142 16.29 4.22 10.19
C ASP A 142 15.58 3.72 8.91
N ALA A 143 15.76 4.49 7.84
CA ALA A 143 15.12 4.22 6.56
C ALA A 143 15.60 2.92 5.92
N GLU A 144 16.89 2.59 6.02
CA GLU A 144 17.45 1.39 5.41
C GLU A 144 17.04 0.13 6.19
N LEU A 145 17.02 0.21 7.51
CA LEU A 145 16.48 -0.81 8.39
C LEU A 145 15.01 -1.10 8.07
N PHE A 146 14.20 -0.06 7.86
CA PHE A 146 12.80 -0.23 7.43
C PHE A 146 12.70 -0.92 6.07
N ARG A 147 13.52 -0.54 5.08
CA ARG A 147 13.51 -1.18 3.75
C ARG A 147 13.79 -2.68 3.84
N ARG A 148 14.74 -3.07 4.69
CA ARG A 148 15.11 -4.47 4.94
C ARG A 148 14.03 -5.22 5.70
N LEU A 149 13.48 -4.62 6.75
CA LEU A 149 12.35 -5.17 7.52
C LEU A 149 11.15 -5.43 6.60
N TYR A 150 10.81 -4.46 5.73
CA TYR A 150 9.74 -4.61 4.76
C TYR A 150 9.97 -5.84 3.88
N LYS A 151 11.15 -5.97 3.26
CA LYS A 151 11.46 -7.09 2.35
C LYS A 151 11.44 -8.43 3.08
N TRP A 152 12.01 -8.47 4.29
CA TRP A 152 11.98 -9.65 5.16
C TRP A 152 10.55 -10.09 5.44
N PHE A 153 9.71 -9.17 5.93
CA PHE A 153 8.33 -9.49 6.28
C PHE A 153 7.48 -9.85 5.05
N ALA A 154 7.56 -9.05 3.98
CA ALA A 154 6.78 -9.27 2.76
C ALA A 154 7.09 -10.63 2.11
N LEU A 155 8.37 -11.02 2.09
CA LEU A 155 8.77 -12.33 1.55
C LEU A 155 8.24 -13.48 2.41
N GLN A 156 8.39 -13.42 3.73
CA GLN A 156 7.86 -14.45 4.64
C GLN A 156 6.34 -14.57 4.56
N PHE A 157 5.65 -13.42 4.50
CA PHE A 157 4.20 -13.37 4.35
C PHE A 157 3.77 -13.97 3.00
N ALA A 158 4.47 -13.64 1.93
CA ALA A 158 4.18 -14.18 0.60
C ALA A 158 4.37 -15.69 0.55
N GLU A 159 5.44 -16.22 1.14
CA GLU A 159 5.68 -17.66 1.23
C GLU A 159 4.61 -18.38 2.05
N GLN A 160 4.23 -17.82 3.20
CA GLN A 160 3.20 -18.38 4.07
C GLN A 160 1.84 -18.53 3.37
N TYR A 161 1.49 -17.61 2.48
CA TYR A 161 0.18 -17.57 1.81
C TYR A 161 0.20 -17.89 0.32
N GLY A 162 1.36 -18.22 -0.26
CA GLY A 162 1.51 -18.46 -1.70
C GLY A 162 1.20 -17.22 -2.55
N LEU A 163 1.73 -16.05 -2.17
CA LEU A 163 1.42 -14.74 -2.78
C LEU A 163 2.60 -14.11 -3.54
N GLN A 164 3.64 -14.88 -3.84
CA GLN A 164 4.85 -14.40 -4.51
C GLN A 164 4.55 -13.72 -5.86
N GLU A 165 3.51 -14.16 -6.57
CA GLU A 165 3.11 -13.60 -7.87
C GLU A 165 2.39 -12.25 -7.78
N VAL A 166 1.83 -11.90 -6.62
CA VAL A 166 0.96 -10.73 -6.45
C VAL A 166 1.48 -9.71 -5.45
N VAL A 167 2.42 -10.08 -4.57
CA VAL A 167 3.00 -9.17 -3.58
C VAL A 167 3.94 -8.14 -4.25
N ASP A 168 3.77 -6.86 -3.91
CA ASP A 168 4.71 -5.82 -4.33
C ASP A 168 5.89 -5.67 -3.36
N MET A 169 7.06 -6.14 -3.80
CA MET A 169 8.31 -5.98 -3.07
C MET A 169 8.92 -4.57 -3.20
N ARG A 170 8.34 -3.68 -4.03
CA ARG A 170 8.86 -2.32 -4.33
C ARG A 170 8.25 -1.22 -3.45
N THR A 171 7.30 -1.53 -2.58
CA THR A 171 6.70 -0.56 -1.64
C THR A 171 7.51 -0.33 -0.35
N HIS A 172 8.77 -0.77 -0.34
CA HIS A 172 9.68 -0.63 0.81
C HIS A 172 10.17 0.80 1.10
N ASP A 173 9.88 1.79 0.25
CA ASP A 173 10.25 3.19 0.48
C ASP A 173 9.49 3.76 1.71
N PRO A 174 10.18 4.23 2.78
CA PRO A 174 9.54 4.86 3.94
C PRO A 174 8.66 6.06 3.57
N THR A 175 8.95 6.72 2.46
CA THR A 175 8.18 7.85 1.96
C THR A 175 7.02 7.44 1.06
N ARG A 176 6.74 6.14 0.85
CA ARG A 176 5.68 5.68 -0.05
C ARG A 176 4.30 6.15 0.44
N ALA A 177 3.58 6.83 -0.45
CA ALA A 177 2.18 7.17 -0.24
C ALA A 177 1.26 6.01 -0.68
N CYS A 178 0.18 5.81 0.07
CA CYS A 178 -0.92 4.95 -0.30
C CYS A 178 -2.18 5.80 -0.52
N PHE A 179 -2.69 5.81 -1.75
CA PHE A 179 -3.96 6.48 -2.06
C PHE A 179 -5.12 5.85 -1.28
N LEU A 180 -6.04 6.69 -0.82
CA LEU A 180 -7.28 6.25 -0.20
C LEU A 180 -8.17 5.56 -1.24
N SER A 181 -8.94 4.60 -0.75
CA SER A 181 -9.93 3.86 -1.52
C SER A 181 -11.30 3.98 -0.83
N ALA A 182 -12.33 3.48 -1.49
CA ALA A 182 -13.65 3.27 -0.92
C ALA A 182 -13.96 1.77 -0.96
N ASP A 183 -14.13 1.19 0.23
CA ASP A 183 -14.33 -0.24 0.40
C ASP A 183 -15.24 -0.53 1.60
N PRO A 184 -16.56 -0.69 1.38
CA PRO A 184 -17.53 -1.02 2.44
C PRO A 184 -17.22 -2.30 3.22
N GLU A 185 -16.41 -3.19 2.64
CA GLU A 185 -15.99 -4.43 3.25
C GLU A 185 -14.65 -4.33 3.98
N ALA A 186 -13.96 -3.17 3.96
CA ALA A 186 -12.71 -2.95 4.71
C ALA A 186 -12.83 -3.43 6.14
N ARG A 187 -11.79 -4.07 6.70
CA ARG A 187 -11.81 -4.56 8.09
C ARG A 187 -10.66 -3.96 8.88
N LEU A 188 -10.95 -3.61 10.13
CA LEU A 188 -9.97 -3.27 11.16
C LEU A 188 -9.95 -4.36 12.24
N ASN A 189 -8.75 -4.78 12.63
CA ASN A 189 -8.50 -5.66 13.76
C ASN A 189 -7.77 -4.87 14.86
N GLU A 190 -8.52 -4.40 15.86
CA GLU A 190 -7.95 -3.65 16.99
C GLU A 190 -7.14 -4.52 17.96
N GLN A 191 -7.16 -5.85 17.78
CA GLN A 191 -6.43 -6.83 18.58
C GLN A 191 -5.26 -7.44 17.81
N ALA A 192 -4.86 -6.83 16.69
CA ALA A 192 -3.78 -7.36 15.87
C ALA A 192 -2.46 -7.46 16.63
N VAL A 193 -1.76 -8.58 16.44
CA VAL A 193 -0.44 -8.83 17.00
C VAL A 193 0.61 -8.07 16.17
N PRO A 194 1.38 -7.13 16.74
CA PRO A 194 2.37 -6.39 15.98
C PRO A 194 3.47 -7.29 15.41
N VAL A 195 3.99 -6.92 14.24
CA VAL A 195 5.16 -7.54 13.61
C VAL A 195 6.37 -7.33 14.52
N ASP A 196 7.02 -8.43 14.90
CA ASP A 196 8.15 -8.41 15.81
C ASP A 196 9.42 -7.90 15.12
N VAL A 197 9.76 -6.64 15.38
CA VAL A 197 10.98 -6.01 14.88
C VAL A 197 12.24 -6.63 15.51
N ALA A 198 12.17 -7.14 16.74
CA ALA A 198 13.32 -7.78 17.40
C ALA A 198 13.67 -9.11 16.73
N ALA A 199 12.67 -9.91 16.35
CA ALA A 199 12.87 -11.12 15.56
C ALA A 199 13.56 -10.82 14.21
N PHE A 200 13.19 -9.71 13.56
CA PHE A 200 13.88 -9.24 12.36
C PHE A 200 15.35 -8.86 12.63
N ARG A 201 15.63 -8.15 13.73
CA ARG A 201 17.01 -7.78 14.09
C ARG A 201 17.88 -9.01 14.33
N ALA A 202 17.37 -10.03 15.01
CA ALA A 202 18.06 -11.30 15.20
C ALA A 202 18.36 -11.98 13.85
N ALA A 203 17.38 -12.05 12.94
CA ALA A 203 17.59 -12.60 11.59
C ALA A 203 18.64 -11.81 10.77
N LEU A 204 18.75 -10.50 10.99
CA LEU A 204 19.78 -9.64 10.40
C LEU A 204 21.17 -9.98 10.96
N GLU A 205 21.30 -10.16 12.27
CA GLU A 205 22.55 -10.55 12.94
C GLU A 205 23.02 -11.94 12.51
N ASP A 206 22.09 -12.88 12.30
CA ASP A 206 22.36 -14.24 11.81
C ASP A 206 22.75 -14.28 10.31
N GLY A 207 22.79 -13.13 9.62
CA GLY A 207 23.23 -13.03 8.24
C GLY A 207 22.22 -13.55 7.20
N GLN A 208 20.96 -13.80 7.59
CA GLN A 208 19.90 -14.29 6.70
C GLN A 208 19.51 -13.28 5.61
N LEU A 209 19.80 -11.99 5.82
CA LEU A 209 19.39 -10.92 4.90
C LEU A 209 19.89 -11.08 3.48
N ARG A 210 21.11 -11.60 3.26
CA ARG A 210 21.62 -11.77 1.89
C ARG A 210 20.73 -12.70 1.07
N GLN A 211 20.28 -13.79 1.68
CA GLN A 211 19.37 -14.74 1.02
C GLN A 211 18.01 -14.08 0.77
N ILE A 212 17.51 -13.30 1.73
CA ILE A 212 16.22 -12.60 1.61
C ILE A 212 16.25 -11.54 0.52
N GLU A 213 17.33 -10.78 0.40
CA GLU A 213 17.48 -9.78 -0.67
C GLU A 213 17.54 -10.45 -2.04
N THR A 214 18.23 -11.58 -2.18
CA THR A 214 18.26 -12.37 -3.42
C THR A 214 16.87 -12.88 -3.75
N ARG A 215 16.18 -13.55 -2.81
CA ARG A 215 14.82 -14.07 -3.03
C ARG A 215 13.81 -12.97 -3.32
N ALA A 216 13.89 -11.82 -2.64
CA ALA A 216 13.04 -10.67 -2.94
C ALA A 216 13.25 -10.14 -4.36
N ARG A 217 14.48 -10.17 -4.88
CA ARG A 217 14.79 -9.83 -6.27
C ARG A 217 14.22 -10.86 -7.24
N GLU A 218 14.34 -12.15 -6.93
CA GLU A 218 13.76 -13.24 -7.73
C GLU A 218 12.24 -13.12 -7.83
N VAL A 219 11.54 -12.93 -6.69
CA VAL A 219 10.10 -12.67 -6.64
C VAL A 219 9.73 -11.44 -7.47
N THR A 220 10.49 -10.36 -7.34
CA THR A 220 10.26 -9.13 -8.13
C THR A 220 10.45 -9.36 -9.64
N ALA A 221 11.38 -10.23 -10.03
CA ALA A 221 11.69 -10.52 -11.43
C ALA A 221 10.70 -11.51 -12.06
N GLN A 222 10.14 -12.41 -11.26
CA GLN A 222 9.15 -13.40 -11.68
C GLN A 222 7.72 -12.84 -11.71
N ARG A 223 7.48 -11.69 -11.06
CA ARG A 223 6.18 -11.01 -11.11
C ARG A 223 5.79 -10.74 -12.57
N PRO A 224 4.55 -11.03 -12.98
CA PRO A 224 4.05 -10.65 -14.30
C PRO A 224 4.39 -9.19 -14.58
N ALA A 225 5.02 -8.94 -15.73
CA ALA A 225 5.34 -7.58 -16.13
C ALA A 225 4.03 -6.80 -16.26
N GLU A 226 3.97 -5.62 -15.63
CA GLU A 226 2.95 -4.63 -16.03
C GLU A 226 3.06 -4.46 -17.55
N PRO A 227 1.95 -4.46 -18.30
CA PRO A 227 2.00 -4.25 -19.74
C PRO A 227 2.81 -2.99 -20.03
N LYS A 228 3.99 -3.16 -20.62
CA LYS A 228 4.73 -2.03 -21.18
C LYS A 228 3.95 -1.58 -22.41
N GLN A 229 3.36 -0.40 -22.38
CA GLN A 229 2.87 0.21 -23.62
C GLN A 229 3.32 1.65 -23.77
N ASP A 230 3.71 1.93 -25.01
CA ASP A 230 4.42 3.08 -25.51
C ASP A 230 3.85 4.39 -24.99
N ALA A 231 4.73 5.17 -24.34
CA ALA A 231 4.57 6.61 -24.29
C ALA A 231 4.69 7.10 -25.74
N HIS A 232 3.58 7.11 -26.50
CA HIS A 232 3.30 7.87 -27.72
C HIS A 232 2.25 7.15 -28.61
N LYS A 233 1.02 7.02 -28.13
CA LYS A 233 -0.15 7.28 -28.98
C LYS A 233 -1.15 8.06 -28.16
N GLY A 234 -1.17 9.38 -28.39
CA GLY A 234 -2.35 10.16 -28.03
C GLY A 234 -3.57 9.61 -28.79
N PRO A 235 -4.79 9.91 -28.34
CA PRO A 235 -5.99 9.50 -29.05
C PRO A 235 -5.87 9.91 -30.52
N ASP A 236 -6.16 8.97 -31.41
CA ASP A 236 -6.24 9.25 -32.84
C ASP A 236 -7.28 10.34 -33.12
N ASP A 237 -7.05 11.14 -34.17
CA ASP A 237 -7.91 12.27 -34.55
C ASP A 237 -9.38 11.86 -34.77
N GLU A 238 -9.63 10.57 -34.98
CA GLU A 238 -10.99 10.01 -35.09
C GLU A 238 -11.71 9.96 -33.75
N THR A 239 -11.01 9.64 -32.66
CA THR A 239 -11.56 9.64 -31.28
C THR A 239 -11.83 11.05 -30.79
N LEU A 240 -11.00 12.03 -31.16
CA LEU A 240 -11.19 13.45 -30.80
C LEU A 240 -12.38 14.09 -31.53
N ARG A 241 -12.78 13.58 -32.69
CA ARG A 241 -13.95 14.07 -33.43
C ARG A 241 -15.28 13.63 -32.83
N LYS A 242 -15.34 12.44 -32.20
CA LYS A 242 -16.58 11.91 -31.60
C LYS A 242 -16.95 12.54 -30.25
N ILE A 243 -16.05 13.32 -29.64
CA ILE A 243 -16.30 14.02 -28.35
C ILE A 243 -16.86 15.44 -28.57
N LYS A 244 -16.89 15.91 -29.82
CA LYS A 244 -17.38 17.26 -30.18
C LYS A 244 -18.81 17.28 -30.76
N GLU A 245 -19.52 16.16 -30.73
CA GLU A 245 -20.97 16.07 -31.02
C GLU A 245 -21.72 15.70 -29.74
#